data_AF-A0A3C0WCJ9-F1
#
_entry.id   AF-A0A3C0WCJ9-F1
#
_cell.length_a   1.000
_cell.length_b   1.000
_cell.length_c   1.000
_cell.angle_alpha   90.00
_cell.angle_beta   90.00
_cell.angle_gamma   90.00
#
_symmetry.space_group_name_H-M   'P 1'
#
loop_
_entity.id
_entity.type
_entity.pdbx_description
1 polymer ?
#
loop_
_entity_poly.entity_id
_entity_poly.type
_entity_poly.pdbx_seq_one_letter_code
_entity_poly.pdbx_strand_id
1 'polypeptide(L)' 'MMGMTELAGEYRRSVELLENRLTELKEEIKTARGSHYFDLKKRIELLRFEIVDTRETERILHDYYN' A
#
# COMPACT_ATOMS: atom_id res chain seq x y z
N MET A 1 17.89 -13.18 -13.48
CA MET A 1 17.02 -12.12 -14.03
C MET A 1 15.61 -12.52 -13.62
N MET A 2 14.94 -11.71 -12.81
CA MET A 2 13.63 -12.04 -12.24
C MET A 2 12.60 -12.14 -13.37
N GLY A 3 11.72 -13.15 -13.33
CA GLY A 3 10.68 -13.31 -14.33
C GLY A 3 9.57 -12.29 -14.15
N MET A 4 8.94 -11.82 -15.24
CA MET A 4 7.87 -10.82 -15.14
C MET A 4 6.64 -11.32 -14.35
N THR A 5 6.40 -12.63 -14.33
CA THR A 5 5.40 -13.28 -13.45
C THR A 5 5.77 -13.19 -11.97
N GLU A 6 7.05 -13.32 -11.62
CA GLU A 6 7.53 -13.12 -10.24
C GLU A 6 7.36 -11.65 -9.83
N LEU A 7 7.62 -10.72 -10.75
CA LEU A 7 7.41 -9.29 -10.52
C LEU A 7 5.94 -8.97 -10.23
N ALA A 8 5.00 -9.52 -11.01
CA ALA A 8 3.56 -9.36 -10.74
C ALA A 8 3.18 -9.89 -9.35
N GLY A 9 3.74 -11.04 -8.95
CA GLY A 9 3.58 -11.60 -7.61
C GLY A 9 4.09 -10.69 -6.48
N GLU A 10 5.23 -10.03 -6.67
CA GLU A 10 5.77 -9.06 -5.71
C GLU A 10 4.91 -7.81 -5.59
N TYR A 11 4.34 -7.31 -6.69
CA TYR A 11 3.42 -6.18 -6.65
C TYR A 11 2.15 -6.53 -5.87
N ARG A 12 1.58 -7.72 -6.11
CA ARG A 12 0.45 -8.21 -5.33
C ARG A 12 0.75 -8.30 -3.84
N ARG A 13 1.90 -8.89 -3.48
CA ARG A 13 2.35 -8.97 -2.08
C ARG A 13 2.56 -7.58 -1.47
N SER A 14 3.09 -6.65 -2.25
CA SER A 14 3.30 -5.27 -1.81
C SER A 14 1.98 -4.57 -1.49
N VAL A 15 0.95 -4.75 -2.34
CA VAL A 15 -0.41 -4.24 -2.06
C VAL A 15 -0.93 -4.76 -0.72
N GLU A 16 -0.83 -6.07 -0.47
CA GLU A 16 -1.29 -6.70 0.78
C GLU A 16 -0.58 -6.12 2.02
N LEU A 17 0.74 -5.90 1.94
CA LEU A 17 1.52 -5.31 3.03
C LEU A 17 1.13 -3.84 3.29
N LEU A 18 0.92 -3.06 2.24
CA LEU A 18 0.50 -1.66 2.35
C LEU A 18 -0.90 -1.54 2.96
N GLU A 19 -1.83 -2.43 2.59
CA GLU A 19 -3.19 -2.47 3.16
C GLU A 19 -3.21 -2.86 4.64
N ASN A 20 -2.39 -3.84 5.02
CA ASN A 20 -2.21 -4.21 6.42
C ASN A 20 -1.66 -3.02 7.22
N ARG A 21 -0.64 -2.35 6.69
CA ARG A 21 -0.07 -1.16 7.33
C ARG A 21 -1.07 -0.02 7.45
N LEU A 22 -1.91 0.18 6.44
CA LEU A 22 -2.99 1.17 6.47
C LEU A 22 -3.99 0.86 7.59
N THR A 23 -4.31 -0.40 7.80
CA THR A 23 -5.19 -0.86 8.89
C THR A 23 -4.57 -0.56 10.25
N GLU A 24 -3.30 -0.91 10.45
CA GLU A 24 -2.57 -0.59 11.68
C GLU A 24 -2.56 0.92 11.99
N LEU A 25 -2.26 1.76 11.00
CA LEU A 25 -2.24 3.22 11.17
C LEU A 25 -3.63 3.78 11.48
N LYS A 26 -4.69 3.20 10.89
CA LYS A 26 -6.08 3.57 11.19
C LYS A 26 -6.48 3.20 12.62
N GLU A 27 -5.92 2.14 13.20
CA GLU A 27 -6.12 1.84 14.62
C GLU A 27 -5.32 2.80 15.51
N GLU A 28 -4.05 3.04 15.18
CA GLU A 28 -3.15 3.92 15.94
C GLU A 28 -3.70 5.36 16.03
N ILE A 29 -4.26 5.89 14.94
CA ILE A 29 -4.76 7.27 14.91
C ILE A 29 -6.00 7.48 15.80
N LYS A 30 -6.76 6.43 16.14
CA LYS A 30 -7.98 6.56 16.96
C LYS A 30 -7.67 7.09 18.36
N THR A 31 -6.49 6.76 18.89
CA THR A 31 -6.03 7.16 20.22
C THR A 31 -5.00 8.29 20.17
N ALA A 32 -4.48 8.63 18.99
CA ALA A 32 -3.51 9.70 18.79
C ALA A 32 -4.09 11.09 19.07
N ARG A 33 -3.23 11.98 19.60
CA ARG A 33 -3.55 13.37 19.93
C ARG A 33 -2.40 14.29 19.54
N GLY A 34 -2.69 15.59 19.43
CA GLY A 34 -1.69 16.62 19.17
C GLY A 34 -0.96 16.40 17.84
N SER A 35 0.35 16.66 17.81
CA SER A 35 1.19 16.52 16.61
C SER A 35 1.16 15.11 16.03
N HIS A 36 1.18 14.08 16.87
CA HIS A 36 1.17 12.68 16.44
C HIS A 36 -0.07 12.33 15.60
N TYR A 37 -1.23 12.91 15.92
CA TYR A 37 -2.45 12.72 15.13
C TYR A 37 -2.28 13.25 13.70
N PHE A 38 -1.69 14.44 13.54
CA PHE A 38 -1.49 15.05 12.23
C PHE A 38 -0.45 14.29 11.41
N ASP A 39 0.61 13.81 12.05
CA ASP A 39 1.62 12.98 11.40
C ASP A 39 1.04 11.66 10.91
N LEU A 40 0.25 10.97 11.73
CA LEU A 40 -0.46 9.75 11.33
C LEU A 40 -1.48 10.02 10.23
N LYS A 41 -2.22 11.13 10.30
CA LYS A 41 -3.18 11.51 9.26
C LYS A 41 -2.48 11.67 7.91
N LYS A 42 -1.35 12.38 7.88
CA LYS A 42 -0.53 12.56 6.66
C LYS A 42 0.01 11.23 6.14
N ARG A 43 0.52 10.36 7.02
CA ARG A 43 1.00 9.03 6.64
C ARG A 43 -0.10 8.15 6.04
N ILE A 44 -1.29 8.15 6.64
CA ILE A 44 -2.47 7.44 6.12
C ILE A 44 -2.84 7.93 4.73
N GLU A 45 -2.81 9.25 4.50
CA GLU A 45 -3.12 9.85 3.21
C GLU A 45 -2.11 9.43 2.14
N LEU A 46 -0.81 9.56 2.42
CA LEU A 46 0.25 9.14 1.50
C LEU A 46 0.17 7.64 1.18
N LEU A 47 -0.07 6.80 2.19
CA LEU A 47 -0.18 5.37 2.01
C LEU A 47 -1.38 4.96 1.14
N ARG A 48 -2.48 5.72 1.18
CA ARG A 48 -3.63 5.48 0.29
C ARG A 48 -3.26 5.71 -1.17
N PHE A 49 -2.49 6.75 -1.46
CA PHE A 49 -2.01 6.99 -2.83
C PHE A 49 -1.09 5.87 -3.29
N GLU A 50 -0.13 5.45 -2.45
CA GLU A 50 0.79 4.36 -2.77
C GLU A 50 0.05 3.04 -3.07
N ILE A 51 -0.99 2.71 -2.29
CA ILE A 51 -1.80 1.50 -2.55
C ILE A 51 -2.50 1.58 -3.91
N VAL A 52 -3.04 2.73 -4.27
CA VAL A 52 -3.72 2.92 -5.57
C VAL A 52 -2.72 2.74 -6.71
N ASP A 53 -1.57 3.39 -6.63
CA ASP A 53 -0.54 3.32 -7.67
C ASP A 53 0.05 1.90 -7.80
N THR A 54 0.27 1.23 -6.66
CA THR A 54 0.79 -0.16 -6.63
C THR A 54 -0.24 -1.14 -7.19
N ARG A 55 -1.53 -0.98 -6.86
CA ARG A 55 -2.62 -1.81 -7.41
C ARG A 55 -2.78 -1.61 -8.92
N GLU A 56 -2.65 -0.38 -9.40
CA GLU A 56 -2.73 -0.14 -10.84
C GLU A 56 -1.55 -0.78 -11.58
N THR A 57 -0.35 -0.72 -10.99
CA THR A 57 0.82 -1.40 -11.55
C THR A 57 0.66 -2.92 -11.53
N GLU A 58 0.17 -3.48 -10.42
CA GLU A 58 -0.15 -4.90 -10.30
C GLU A 58 -1.14 -5.35 -11.38
N ARG A 59 -2.23 -4.59 -11.56
CA ARG A 59 -3.25 -4.85 -12.57
C ARG A 59 -2.67 -4.84 -13.99
N ILE A 60 -1.86 -3.82 -14.32
CA ILE A 60 -1.21 -3.72 -15.63
C ILE A 60 -0.29 -4.94 -15.85
N LEU A 61 0.54 -5.29 -14.87
CA LEU A 61 1.42 -6.45 -14.99
C LEU A 61 0.63 -7.75 -15.13
N HIS A 62 -0.44 -7.92 -14.35
CA HIS A 62 -1.33 -9.07 -14.46
C HIS A 62 -1.97 -9.17 -15.86
N ASP A 63 -2.50 -8.06 -16.40
CA ASP A 63 -3.15 -8.02 -17.71
C ASP A 63 -2.18 -8.26 -18.88
N TYR A 64 -0.89 -7.94 -18.73
CA TYR A 64 0.13 -8.14 -19.77
C TYR A 64 0.75 -9.54 -19.79
N TYR A 65 0.81 -10.22 -18.63
CA TYR A 65 1.53 -11.48 -18.47
C TYR A 65 0.64 -12.71 -18.24
N ASN A 66 -0.67 -12.52 -18.12
CA ASN A 66 -1.68 -13.59 -18.18
C ASN A 66 -2.42 -13.58 -19.51
#